data_AF-A0A3M1YHL8-F1
#
_entry.id   AF-A0A3M1YHL8-F1
#
_cell.length_a   1.000
_cell.length_b   1.000
_cell.length_c   1.000
_cell.angle_alpha   90.00
_cell.angle_beta   90.00
_cell.angle_gamma   90.00
#
_symmetry.space_group_name_H-M   'P 1'
#
loop_
_entity.id
_entity.type
_entity.pdbx_description
1 polymer ?
#
loop_
_entity_poly.entity_id
_entity_poly.type
_entity_poly.pdbx_seq_one_letter_code
_entity_poly.pdbx_strand_id
1 'polypeptide(L)'
;MTYLQRIDYRPSLEYLTPDEQKTLAKCFDAYGAEMIVYGDVIRWEHIDEVEVVIAPHATGLAGWIVKRFIFKNQERYHVGVYYGAHEAVLPNVTWAVAKYVVEMIAYYAPQPIRYKGPENLVKLSEI
;
A
#
# COMPACT_ATOMS: atom_id res chain seq x y z
N MET A 1 20.65 1.20 0.56
CA MET A 1 19.37 0.49 0.72
C MET A 1 18.30 1.55 0.86
N THR A 2 17.14 1.40 0.22
CA THR A 2 16.17 2.50 0.12
C THR A 2 15.16 2.43 1.24
N TYR A 3 14.91 3.56 1.92
CA TYR A 3 13.96 3.65 3.02
C TYR A 3 12.83 4.62 2.68
N LEU A 4 11.66 4.41 3.28
CA LEU A 4 10.58 5.40 3.26
C LEU A 4 11.04 6.67 3.96
N GLN A 5 10.93 7.81 3.27
CA GLN A 5 11.15 9.10 3.91
C GLN A 5 9.96 9.42 4.81
N ARG A 6 10.22 9.66 6.10
CA ARG A 6 9.19 10.09 7.05
C ARG A 6 8.55 11.40 6.58
N ILE A 7 7.22 11.45 6.63
CA ILE A 7 6.43 12.64 6.32
C ILE A 7 5.78 13.20 7.60
N ASP A 8 5.56 14.52 7.62
CA ASP A 8 5.01 15.27 8.75
C ASP A 8 3.54 15.69 8.52
N TYR A 9 2.98 15.39 7.36
CA TYR A 9 1.58 15.60 7.02
C TYR A 9 0.83 14.27 6.99
N ARG A 10 -0.43 14.28 7.46
CA ARG A 10 -1.30 13.11 7.36
C ARG A 10 -1.83 12.99 5.92
N PRO A 11 -1.66 11.84 5.25
CA PRO A 11 -2.24 11.60 3.93
C PRO A 11 -3.77 11.74 3.94
N SER A 12 -4.30 12.39 2.89
CA SER A 12 -5.74 12.64 2.74
C SER A 12 -6.39 11.62 1.82
N LEU A 13 -7.63 11.24 2.14
CA LEU A 13 -8.48 10.39 1.29
C LEU A 13 -9.07 11.16 0.09
N GLU A 14 -8.98 12.50 0.07
CA GLU A 14 -9.60 13.36 -0.95
C GLU A 14 -9.13 13.05 -2.38
N TYR A 15 -7.93 12.49 -2.54
CA TYR A 15 -7.37 12.11 -3.84
C TYR A 15 -7.81 10.71 -4.30
N LEU A 16 -8.53 9.97 -3.46
CA LEU A 16 -9.10 8.68 -3.81
C LEU A 16 -10.52 8.85 -4.35
N THR A 17 -10.86 8.08 -5.38
CA THR A 17 -12.23 7.97 -5.87
C THR A 17 -13.15 7.36 -4.80
N PRO A 18 -14.47 7.58 -4.86
CA PRO A 18 -15.41 7.01 -3.90
C PRO A 18 -15.35 5.47 -3.80
N ASP A 19 -15.10 4.79 -4.93
CA ASP A 19 -14.97 3.33 -4.96
C ASP A 19 -13.67 2.85 -4.28
N GLU A 20 -12.57 3.60 -4.44
CA GLU A 20 -11.31 3.32 -3.75
C GLU A 20 -11.44 3.54 -2.25
N GLN A 21 -12.07 4.63 -1.82
CA GLN A 21 -12.33 4.88 -0.39
C GLN A 21 -13.18 3.76 0.22
N LYS A 22 -14.24 3.32 -0.49
CA LYS A 22 -15.09 2.21 -0.04
C LYS A 22 -14.35 0.89 0.02
N THR A 23 -13.41 0.66 -0.91
CA THR A 23 -12.58 -0.55 -0.90
C THR A 23 -11.62 -0.51 0.27
N LEU A 24 -10.91 0.60 0.43
CA LEU A 24 -9.94 0.83 1.49
C LEU A 24 -10.57 0.66 2.87
N ALA A 25 -11.75 1.26 3.11
CA ALA A 25 -12.46 1.17 4.38
C ALA A 25 -12.84 -0.26 4.82
N LYS A 26 -12.79 -1.25 3.90
CA LYS A 26 -13.07 -2.66 4.22
C LYS A 26 -11.82 -3.45 4.58
N CYS A 27 -10.64 -2.99 4.18
CA CYS A 27 -9.42 -3.78 4.23
C CYS A 27 -8.25 -3.06 4.87
N PHE A 28 -8.34 -1.75 5.12
CA PHE A 28 -7.29 -0.95 5.71
C PHE A 28 -7.88 0.10 6.65
N ASP A 29 -7.30 0.21 7.84
CA ASP A 29 -7.49 1.34 8.74
C ASP A 29 -6.17 1.69 9.42
N ALA A 30 -6.02 2.95 9.84
CA ALA A 30 -4.79 3.45 10.42
C ALA A 30 -5.10 4.53 11.47
N TYR A 31 -4.82 4.21 12.72
CA TYR A 31 -5.13 5.07 13.86
C TYR A 31 -4.13 4.86 15.01
N GLY A 32 -3.89 5.91 15.79
CA GLY A 32 -3.09 5.82 17.01
C GLY A 32 -1.73 5.14 16.78
N ALA A 33 -1.52 4.00 17.45
CA ALA A 33 -0.26 3.24 17.42
C ALA A 33 -0.28 2.03 16.47
N GLU A 34 -1.37 1.81 15.71
CA GLU A 34 -1.59 0.58 14.96
C GLU A 34 -2.20 0.82 13.58
N MET A 35 -1.98 -0.14 12.69
CA MET A 35 -2.65 -0.30 11.41
C MET A 35 -3.45 -1.59 11.43
N ILE A 36 -4.59 -1.59 10.75
CA ILE A 36 -5.39 -2.79 10.51
C ILE A 36 -5.33 -3.12 9.03
N VAL A 37 -5.01 -4.36 8.70
CA VAL A 37 -5.11 -4.91 7.33
C VAL A 37 -5.98 -6.16 7.36
N TYR A 38 -7.14 -6.15 6.70
CA TYR A 38 -8.12 -7.26 6.71
C TYR A 38 -8.50 -7.80 8.11
N GLY A 39 -8.40 -6.97 9.14
CA GLY A 39 -8.67 -7.34 10.54
C GLY A 39 -7.42 -7.71 11.35
N ASP A 40 -6.27 -7.89 10.69
CA ASP A 40 -5.00 -8.11 11.36
C ASP A 40 -4.45 -6.77 11.88
N VAL A 41 -4.17 -6.73 13.19
CA VAL A 41 -3.65 -5.55 13.88
C VAL A 41 -2.13 -5.58 13.89
N ILE A 42 -1.51 -4.53 13.35
CA ILE A 42 -0.07 -4.43 13.16
C ILE A 42 0.40 -3.12 13.82
N ARG A 43 1.27 -3.24 14.82
CA ARG A 43 1.85 -2.08 15.52
C ARG A 43 2.89 -1.41 14.62
N TRP A 44 2.83 -0.08 14.49
CA TRP A 44 3.73 0.66 13.60
C TRP A 44 5.21 0.39 13.90
N GLU A 45 5.56 0.28 15.19
CA GLU A 45 6.92 0.04 15.67
C GLU A 45 7.49 -1.34 15.33
N HIS A 46 6.66 -2.28 14.86
CA HIS A 46 7.09 -3.62 14.45
C HIS A 46 7.24 -3.77 12.94
N ILE A 47 6.91 -2.75 12.15
CA ILE A 47 7.04 -2.82 10.69
C ILE A 47 8.52 -2.72 10.33
N ASP A 48 9.00 -3.70 9.56
CA ASP A 48 10.40 -3.77 9.13
C ASP A 48 10.59 -3.31 7.69
N GLU A 49 9.62 -3.65 6.83
CA GLU A 49 9.71 -3.47 5.38
C GLU A 49 8.33 -3.32 4.76
N VAL A 50 8.26 -2.51 3.70
CA VAL A 50 7.09 -2.37 2.84
C VAL A 50 7.52 -2.64 1.40
N GLU A 51 6.79 -3.53 0.75
CA GLU A 51 6.99 -3.88 -0.66
C GLU A 51 5.76 -3.51 -1.48
N VAL A 52 5.98 -2.90 -2.65
CA VAL A 52 4.93 -2.65 -3.64
C VAL A 52 5.31 -3.29 -4.96
N VAL A 53 4.51 -4.26 -5.40
CA VAL A 53 4.70 -4.96 -6.67
C VAL A 53 3.50 -4.79 -7.58
N ILE A 54 3.74 -4.84 -8.89
CA ILE A 54 2.66 -4.89 -9.89
C ILE A 54 1.94 -6.23 -9.75
N ALA A 55 0.62 -6.18 -9.65
CA ALA A 55 -0.22 -7.37 -9.55
C ALA A 55 -0.16 -8.18 -10.86
N PRO A 56 0.18 -9.47 -10.81
CA PRO A 56 0.23 -10.30 -12.00
C PRO A 56 -1.16 -10.41 -12.63
N HIS A 57 -1.24 -10.20 -13.93
CA HIS A 57 -2.48 -10.39 -14.68
C HIS A 57 -2.53 -11.81 -15.25
N ALA A 58 -3.69 -12.46 -15.17
CA ALA A 58 -3.93 -13.71 -15.89
C ALA A 58 -3.66 -13.50 -17.39
N THR A 59 -2.80 -14.31 -18.00
CA THR A 59 -2.51 -14.25 -19.43
C THR A 59 -3.65 -14.93 -20.21
N GLY A 60 -4.22 -14.25 -21.22
CA GLY A 60 -5.26 -14.81 -22.10
C GLY A 60 -6.52 -13.93 -22.22
N LEU A 61 -7.51 -14.39 -22.99
CA LEU A 61 -8.72 -13.64 -23.32
C LEU A 61 -9.51 -13.23 -22.06
N ALA A 62 -9.60 -14.12 -21.07
CA ALA A 62 -10.27 -13.85 -19.80
C ALA A 62 -9.58 -12.74 -18.99
N GLY A 63 -8.25 -12.76 -18.91
CA GLY A 63 -7.48 -11.70 -18.25
C GLY A 63 -7.55 -10.37 -18.98
N TRP A 64 -7.60 -10.40 -20.32
CA TRP A 64 -7.84 -9.19 -21.12
C TRP A 64 -9.24 -8.60 -20.88
N ILE A 65 -10.28 -9.42 -20.79
CA ILE A 65 -11.65 -8.99 -20.46
C ILE A 65 -11.68 -8.35 -19.07
N VAL A 66 -11.10 -9.01 -18.05
CA VAL A 66 -11.02 -8.45 -16.69
C VAL A 66 -10.26 -7.12 -16.68
N LYS A 67 -9.10 -7.06 -17.33
CA LYS A 67 -8.31 -5.81 -17.43
C LYS A 67 -9.12 -4.69 -18.09
N ARG A 68 -9.82 -4.99 -19.20
CA ARG A 68 -10.55 -3.98 -19.98
C ARG A 68 -11.83 -3.52 -19.31
N PHE A 69 -12.66 -4.43 -18.81
CA PHE A 69 -13.99 -4.12 -18.32
C PHE A 69 -14.05 -3.90 -16.81
N ILE A 70 -13.26 -4.64 -16.02
CA ILE A 70 -13.25 -4.50 -14.56
C ILE A 70 -12.21 -3.46 -14.14
N PHE A 71 -10.98 -3.55 -14.64
CA PHE A 71 -9.90 -2.65 -14.24
C PHE A 71 -9.75 -1.42 -15.15
N LYS A 72 -10.58 -1.26 -16.18
CA LYS A 72 -10.55 -0.12 -17.13
C LYS A 72 -9.14 0.15 -17.68
N ASN A 73 -8.39 -0.91 -17.97
CA ASN A 73 -6.98 -0.90 -18.40
C ASN A 73 -5.98 -0.31 -17.40
N GLN A 74 -6.36 -0.10 -16.15
CA GLN A 74 -5.44 0.36 -15.11
C GLN A 74 -4.61 -0.80 -14.55
N GLU A 75 -3.34 -0.52 -14.28
CA GLU A 75 -2.48 -1.41 -13.52
C GLU A 75 -2.95 -1.51 -12.07
N ARG A 76 -2.70 -2.67 -11.47
CA ARG A 76 -3.02 -2.98 -10.08
C ARG A 76 -1.75 -3.35 -9.36
N TYR A 77 -1.73 -3.17 -8.04
CA TYR A 77 -0.57 -3.38 -7.20
C TYR A 77 -0.93 -4.24 -5.99
N HIS A 78 0.05 -4.98 -5.48
CA HIS A 78 0.00 -5.56 -4.15
C HIS A 78 0.92 -4.73 -3.24
N VAL A 79 0.43 -4.38 -2.05
CA VAL A 79 1.25 -3.78 -1.00
C VAL A 79 1.47 -4.85 0.07
N GLY A 80 2.70 -5.31 0.22
CA GLY A 80 3.13 -6.21 1.29
C GLY A 80 3.71 -5.40 2.44
N VAL A 81 3.28 -5.68 3.66
CA VAL A 81 3.84 -5.12 4.90
C VAL A 81 4.42 -6.27 5.71
N TYR A 82 5.73 -6.23 5.93
CA TYR A 82 6.46 -7.24 6.68
C TYR A 82 6.76 -6.75 8.10
N TYR A 83 6.48 -7.61 9.08
CA TYR A 83 6.68 -7.32 10.50
C TYR A 83 7.07 -8.61 11.24
N GLY A 84 8.31 -8.67 11.73
CA GLY A 84 8.87 -9.89 12.29
C GLY A 84 8.87 -11.06 11.29
N ALA A 85 8.19 -12.15 11.64
CA ALA A 85 8.04 -13.35 10.78
C ALA A 85 6.72 -13.37 9.98
N HIS A 86 5.98 -12.27 9.97
CA HIS A 86 4.64 -12.19 9.38
C HIS A 86 4.59 -11.19 8.23
N GLU A 87 3.60 -11.39 7.37
CA GLU A 87 3.29 -10.51 6.24
C GLU A 87 1.79 -10.24 6.23
N ALA A 88 1.42 -8.98 6.00
CA ALA A 88 0.07 -8.60 5.63
C ALA A 88 0.08 -8.03 4.21
N VAL A 89 -0.84 -8.50 3.39
CA VAL A 89 -0.92 -8.12 1.97
C VAL A 89 -2.21 -7.38 1.70
N LEU A 90 -2.11 -6.22 1.06
CA LEU A 90 -3.22 -5.48 0.49
C LEU A 90 -3.22 -5.70 -1.03
N PRO A 91 -4.03 -6.63 -1.56
CA PRO A 91 -3.94 -7.01 -2.94
C PRO A 91 -4.80 -6.19 -3.90
N ASN A 92 -4.38 -6.14 -5.16
CA ASN A 92 -5.16 -5.60 -6.28
C ASN A 92 -5.61 -4.14 -6.10
N VAL A 93 -4.80 -3.33 -5.44
CA VAL A 93 -5.08 -1.91 -5.24
C VAL A 93 -4.65 -1.05 -6.43
N THR A 94 -5.22 0.13 -6.56
CA THR A 94 -4.74 1.12 -7.54
C THR A 94 -3.45 1.76 -7.07
N TRP A 95 -2.78 2.49 -7.97
CA TRP A 95 -1.61 3.31 -7.62
C TRP A 95 -1.91 4.31 -6.50
N ALA A 96 -3.06 5.00 -6.57
CA ALA A 96 -3.44 6.01 -5.59
C ALA A 96 -3.66 5.40 -4.19
N VAL A 97 -4.29 4.22 -4.13
CA VAL A 97 -4.48 3.49 -2.88
C VAL A 97 -3.14 2.97 -2.35
N ALA A 98 -2.29 2.39 -3.20
CA ALA A 98 -0.96 1.93 -2.78
C ALA A 98 -0.15 3.09 -2.20
N LYS A 99 -0.13 4.23 -2.89
CA LYS A 99 0.52 5.45 -2.41
C LYS A 99 -0.02 5.89 -1.07
N TYR A 100 -1.35 6.00 -0.92
CA TYR A 100 -1.99 6.40 0.33
C TYR A 100 -1.55 5.51 1.50
N VAL A 101 -1.60 4.19 1.33
CA VAL A 101 -1.23 3.22 2.38
C VAL A 101 0.24 3.36 2.76
N VAL A 102 1.14 3.44 1.78
CA VAL A 102 2.58 3.57 2.04
C VAL A 102 2.91 4.91 2.70
N GLU A 103 2.26 6.01 2.29
CA GLU A 103 2.41 7.31 2.94
C GLU A 103 1.88 7.30 4.38
N MET A 104 0.79 6.57 4.67
CA MET A 104 0.29 6.40 6.04
C MET A 104 1.31 5.67 6.92
N ILE A 105 1.98 4.64 6.39
CA ILE A 105 3.09 3.96 7.07
C ILE A 105 4.24 4.95 7.30
N ALA A 106 4.63 5.72 6.29
CA ALA A 106 5.70 6.71 6.40
C ALA A 106 5.38 7.84 7.40
N TYR A 107 4.10 8.15 7.62
CA TYR A 107 3.65 9.14 8.59
C TYR A 107 3.70 8.60 10.03
N TYR A 108 3.19 7.39 10.26
CA TYR A 108 3.02 6.82 11.60
C TYR A 108 4.23 6.05 12.13
N ALA A 109 5.01 5.40 11.26
CA ALA A 109 6.15 4.58 11.67
C ALA A 109 7.20 5.42 12.42
N PRO A 110 7.55 5.07 13.68
CA PRO A 110 8.56 5.81 14.42
C PRO A 110 9.98 5.53 13.93
N GLN A 111 10.23 4.40 13.28
CA GLN A 111 11.52 3.91 12.80
C GLN A 111 11.64 3.96 11.27
N PRO A 112 12.87 3.94 10.72
CA PRO A 112 13.09 3.77 9.28
C PRO A 112 12.49 2.46 8.77
N ILE A 113 11.70 2.54 7.70
CA ILE A 113 11.05 1.39 7.05
C ILE A 113 11.75 1.11 5.73
N ARG A 114 12.23 -0.12 5.54
CA ARG A 114 12.80 -0.53 4.25
C ARG A 114 11.72 -0.48 3.17
N TYR A 115 12.08 0.02 2.00
CA TYR A 115 11.16 0.14 0.88
C TYR A 115 11.67 -0.62 -0.34
N LYS A 116 10.76 -1.38 -0.95
CA LYS A 116 10.97 -2.04 -2.23
C LYS A 116 9.78 -1.80 -3.14
N GLY A 117 9.96 -1.11 -4.24
CA GLY A 117 8.86 -0.82 -5.16
C GLY A 117 9.19 0.31 -6.13
N PRO A 118 8.19 0.85 -6.84
CA PRO A 118 8.38 1.95 -7.78
C PRO A 118 8.94 3.21 -7.10
N GLU A 119 10.07 3.72 -7.58
CA GLU A 119 10.79 4.86 -6.97
C GLU A 119 9.98 6.17 -6.96
N ASN A 120 8.99 6.30 -7.84
CA ASN A 120 8.13 7.47 -7.97
C ASN A 120 6.80 7.36 -7.20
N LEU A 121 6.59 6.30 -6.40
CA LEU A 121 5.34 6.12 -5.64
C LEU A 121 5.27 7.08 -4.44
N VAL A 122 6.36 7.17 -3.68
CA VAL A 122 6.47 7.92 -2.43
C VAL A 122 7.85 8.58 -2.33
N LYS A 123 8.04 9.46 -1.35
CA LYS A 123 9.36 10.03 -1.06
C LYS A 123 10.24 8.99 -0.39
N LEU A 124 11.49 8.93 -0.83
CA LEU A 124 12.48 7.95 -0.37
C LEU A 124 13.72 8.66 0.17
N SER A 125 14.40 8.02 1.10
CA SER A 125 15.66 8.49 1.67
C SER A 125 16.73 7.41 1.62
N GLU A 126 17.96 7.85 1.33
CA GLU A 126 19.18 7.08 1.56
C GLU A 126 19.65 7.43 2.98
N ILE A 127 19.33 6.56 3.94
CA ILE A 127 19.82 6.67 5.32
C ILE A 127 21.12 5.88 5.43
#